data_AF-A0A6N7X3G4-F1
#
_entry.id   AF-A0A6N7X3G4-F1
#
_cell.length_a   1.000
_cell.length_b   1.000
_cell.length_c   1.000
_cell.angle_alpha   90.00
_cell.angle_beta   90.00
_cell.angle_gamma   90.00
#
_symmetry.space_group_name_H-M   'P 1'
#
loop_
_entity.id
_entity.type
_entity.pdbx_description
1 polymer ?
#
loop_
_entity_poly.entity_id
_entity_poly.type
_entity_poly.pdbx_seq_one_letter_code
_entity_poly.pdbx_strand_id
1 'polypeptide(L)' 'MSQQHQKWIALVEQRLKEKNWSKADLTQAVGLRSQGTITDLLKTGKGSVDLKLRVSKILGIREPWEEFEEK' A
#
# COMPACT_ATOMS: atom_id res chain seq x y z
N MET A 1 -8.25 -13.09 -1.11
CA MET A 1 -7.06 -12.23 -1.30
C MET A 1 -6.52 -12.50 -2.69
N SER A 2 -6.56 -11.53 -3.60
CA SER A 2 -5.98 -11.69 -4.93
C SER A 2 -4.45 -11.75 -4.82
N GLN A 3 -3.78 -12.62 -5.60
CA GLN A 3 -2.32 -12.78 -5.59
C GLN A 3 -1.58 -11.45 -5.84
N GLN A 4 -2.21 -10.55 -6.59
CA GLN A 4 -1.71 -9.20 -6.88
C GLN A 4 -1.62 -8.34 -5.61
N HIS A 5 -2.61 -8.45 -4.71
CA HIS A 5 -2.62 -7.70 -3.46
C HIS A 5 -1.49 -8.14 -2.52
N GLN A 6 -1.18 -9.45 -2.49
CA GLN A 6 -0.05 -9.96 -1.74
C GLN A 6 1.30 -9.45 -2.27
N LYS A 7 1.48 -9.43 -3.60
CA LYS A 7 2.68 -8.84 -4.22
C LYS A 7 2.81 -7.34 -3.90
N TRP A 8 1.71 -6.61 -3.94
CA TRP A 8 1.69 -5.19 -3.57
C TRP A 8 2.06 -4.95 -2.11
N ILE A 9 1.49 -5.73 -1.17
CA ILE A 9 1.87 -5.67 0.25
C ILE A 9 3.37 -5.91 0.42
N ALA A 10 3.92 -6.94 -0.24
CA ALA A 10 5.33 -7.25 -0.16
C ALA A 10 6.22 -6.09 -0.66
N LEU A 11 5.83 -5.43 -1.76
CA LEU A 11 6.53 -4.23 -2.26
C LEU A 11 6.43 -3.06 -1.28
N VAL A 12 5.27 -2.83 -0.69
CA VAL A 12 5.06 -1.79 0.33
C VAL A 12 5.96 -2.05 1.54
N GLU A 13 5.96 -3.27 2.07
CA GLU A 13 6.81 -3.65 3.21
C GLU A 13 8.31 -3.51 2.87
N GLN A 14 8.72 -3.89 1.66
CA GLN A 14 10.09 -3.71 1.21
C GLN A 14 10.49 -2.24 1.15
N ARG A 15 9.66 -1.37 0.54
CA ARG A 15 9.94 0.08 0.47
C ARG A 15 9.93 0.75 1.83
N LEU A 16 9.03 0.34 2.72
CA LEU A 16 9.02 0.80 4.10
C LEU A 16 10.33 0.45 4.80
N LYS A 17 10.82 -0.78 4.61
CA LYS A 17 12.10 -1.21 5.18
C LYS A 17 13.29 -0.45 4.58
N GLU A 18 13.32 -0.24 3.26
CA GLU A 18 14.37 0.54 2.57
C GLU A 18 14.41 2.01 3.03
N LYS A 19 13.24 2.63 3.25
CA LYS A 19 13.13 4.01 3.76
C LYS A 19 13.17 4.11 5.28
N ASN A 20 13.32 2.99 5.99
CA ASN A 20 13.24 2.90 7.45
C ASN A 20 11.96 3.54 8.03
N TRP A 21 10.84 3.38 7.33
CA TRP A 21 9.53 3.91 7.71
C TRP A 21 8.71 2.87 8.45
N SER A 22 8.05 3.32 9.51
CA SER A 22 7.06 2.53 10.23
C SER A 22 5.67 2.68 9.61
N LYS A 23 4.74 1.81 10.03
CA LYS A 23 3.31 1.95 9.67
C LYS A 23 2.74 3.29 10.13
N ALA A 24 3.29 3.89 11.18
CA ALA A 24 2.92 5.22 11.66
C ALA A 24 3.33 6.31 10.65
N ASP A 25 4.57 6.25 10.18
CA ASP A 25 5.12 7.20 9.21
C ASP A 25 4.36 7.12 7.89
N LEU A 26 4.05 5.90 7.43
CA LEU A 26 3.21 5.72 6.26
C LEU A 26 1.80 6.29 6.46
N THR A 27 1.20 6.06 7.63
CA THR A 27 -0.14 6.58 7.95
C THR A 27 -0.14 8.12 7.89
N GLN A 28 0.87 8.76 8.49
CA GLN A 28 1.03 10.21 8.45
C GLN A 28 1.31 10.73 7.04
N ALA A 29 2.21 10.08 6.30
CA ALA A 29 2.55 10.48 4.93
C ALA A 29 1.34 10.41 4.00
N VAL A 30 0.49 9.38 4.15
CA VAL A 30 -0.75 9.19 3.38
C VAL A 30 -1.85 10.18 3.82
N GLY A 31 -1.64 10.88 4.94
CA GLY A 31 -2.61 11.81 5.51
C GLY A 31 -3.80 11.10 6.15
N LEU A 32 -3.61 9.86 6.61
CA LEU A 32 -4.64 9.11 7.31
C LEU A 32 -4.63 9.45 8.79
N ARG A 33 -5.83 9.49 9.39
CA ARG A 33 -5.98 9.70 10.82
C ARG A 33 -5.72 8.44 11.65
N SER A 34 -5.78 7.26 11.04
CA SER A 34 -5.75 5.98 11.76
C SER A 34 -4.84 4.95 11.07
N GLN A 35 -3.92 4.40 11.86
CA GLN A 35 -3.11 3.24 11.47
C GLN A 35 -3.94 1.97 11.21
N GLY A 36 -5.15 1.92 11.80
CA GLY A 36 -6.11 0.84 11.57
C GLY A 36 -6.45 0.69 10.10
N THR A 37 -6.64 1.80 9.38
CA THR A 37 -6.98 1.78 7.95
C THR A 37 -5.83 1.22 7.09
N ILE A 38 -4.58 1.56 7.41
CA ILE A 38 -3.40 0.93 6.77
C ILE A 38 -3.33 -0.55 7.14
N THR A 39 -3.60 -0.90 8.39
CA THR A 39 -3.54 -2.29 8.86
C THR A 39 -4.61 -3.14 8.18
N ASP A 40 -5.84 -2.65 8.05
CA ASP A 40 -6.93 -3.28 7.31
C ASP A 40 -6.60 -3.36 5.81
N LEU A 41 -6.06 -2.30 5.22
CA LEU A 41 -5.60 -2.33 3.84
C LEU A 41 -4.56 -3.46 3.61
N LEU A 42 -3.59 -3.60 4.51
CA LEU A 42 -2.55 -4.62 4.42
C LEU A 42 -3.07 -6.03 4.80
N LYS A 43 -3.96 -6.17 5.78
CA LYS A 43 -4.46 -7.48 6.26
C LYS A 43 -5.63 -8.04 5.49
N THR A 44 -6.59 -7.21 5.10
CA THR A 44 -7.87 -7.63 4.51
C THR A 44 -8.03 -7.18 3.06
N GLY A 45 -7.21 -6.22 2.61
CA GLY A 45 -7.34 -5.64 1.28
C GLY A 45 -8.57 -4.73 1.14
N LYS A 46 -9.29 -4.48 2.24
CA LYS A 46 -10.37 -3.48 2.33
C LYS A 46 -9.79 -2.07 2.43
N GLY A 47 -9.20 -1.60 1.35
CA GLY A 47 -8.97 -0.18 1.18
C GLY A 47 -9.35 0.24 -0.22
N SER A 48 -9.94 1.43 -0.31
CA SER A 48 -10.28 2.06 -1.57
C SER A 48 -9.07 2.09 -2.49
N VAL A 49 -9.29 1.93 -3.79
CA VAL A 49 -8.24 2.03 -4.82
C VAL A 49 -7.45 3.32 -4.64
N ASP A 50 -8.13 4.44 -4.35
CA ASP A 50 -7.53 5.74 -4.02
C ASP A 50 -6.47 5.67 -2.91
N LEU A 51 -6.72 4.88 -1.86
CA LEU A 51 -5.79 4.70 -0.75
C LEU A 51 -4.51 3.98 -1.19
N LYS A 52 -4.66 2.95 -2.04
CA LYS A 52 -3.54 2.19 -2.61
C LYS A 52 -2.71 3.07 -3.54
N LEU A 53 -3.36 3.90 -4.37
CA LEU A 53 -2.71 4.88 -5.23
C LEU A 53 -1.86 5.85 -4.38
N ARG A 54 -2.44 6.39 -3.31
CA ARG A 54 -1.79 7.37 -2.45
C ARG A 54 -0.57 6.80 -1.73
N VAL A 55 -0.70 5.60 -1.16
CA VAL A 55 0.42 4.85 -0.54
C VAL A 55 1.54 4.62 -1.55
N SER A 56 1.19 4.15 -2.75
CA SER A 56 2.18 3.81 -3.77
C SER A 56 2.91 5.03 -4.32
N LYS A 57 2.19 6.14 -4.53
CA LYS A 57 2.76 7.43 -4.94
C LYS A 57 3.77 7.97 -3.92
N ILE A 58 3.45 7.85 -2.64
CA ILE A 58 4.35 8.29 -1.55
C ILE A 58 5.59 7.42 -1.47
N LEU A 59 5.42 6.11 -1.61
CA LEU A 59 6.53 5.15 -1.57
C LEU A 59 7.34 5.12 -2.86
N GLY A 60 6.90 5.81 -3.92
CA GLY A 60 7.54 5.79 -5.23
C GLY A 60 7.50 4.39 -5.87
N ILE A 61 6.49 3.60 -5.55
CA ILE A 61 6.28 2.29 -6.14
C ILE A 61 5.66 2.54 -7.51
N ARG A 62 6.45 2.28 -8.57
CA ARG A 62 6.00 2.39 -9.97
C ARG A 62 4.80 1.46 -10.14
N GLU A 63 3.68 2.04 -10.55
CA GLU A 63 2.35 1.44 -10.55
C GLU A 63 2.29 0.24 -11.51
N PRO A 64 2.27 -1.02 -11.04
CA PRO A 64 2.13 -2.17 -11.94
C PRO A 64 0.66 -2.64 -12.03
N TRP A 65 -0.27 -2.02 -11.30
CA TRP A 65 -1.64 -2.53 -11.17
C TRP A 65 -2.55 -2.27 -12.38
N GLU A 66 -2.17 -1.34 -13.28
CA GLU A 66 -2.92 -1.10 -14.52
C GLU A 66 -2.72 -2.24 -15.54
N GLU A 67 -1.64 -3.01 -15.47
CA GLU A 67 -1.38 -4.15 -16.37
C GLU A 67 -1.96 -5.48 -15.88
N PHE A 68 -2.57 -5.52 -14.70
CA PHE A 68 -3.04 -6.76 -14.06
C PHE A 68 -4.55 -7.01 -14.22
N GLU A 69 -5.26 -6.19 -15.00
CA GLU A 69 -6.51 -6.62 -15.65
C GLU A 69 -6.14 -7.53 -16.83
N GLU A 70 -5.85 -8.80 -16.54
CA GLU A 70 -5.99 -9.83 -17.56
C GLU A 70 -7.47 -9.94 -17.93
N LYS A 71 -7.72 -9.73 -19.23
CA LYS A 71 -8.95 -9.93 -20.02
C LYS A 71 -9.92 -10.99 -19.52
#